data_AF-A0A9X4ECR0-F1
#
_entry.id   AF-A0A9X4ECR0-F1
#
_cell.length_a   1.000
_cell.length_b   1.000
_cell.length_c   1.000
_cell.angle_alpha   90.00
_cell.angle_beta   90.00
_cell.angle_gamma   90.00
#
_symmetry.space_group_name_H-M   'P 1'
#
loop_
_entity.id
_entity.type
_entity.pdbx_description
1 polymer ?
#
loop_
_entity_poly.entity_id
_entity_poly.type
_entity_poly.pdbx_seq_one_letter_code
_entity_poly.pdbx_strand_id
1 'polypeptide(L)'
;MQFKTPTSGSTPAPTPGQPSLGLASGGLGNSTLGGSAAPTAPAIPAAPGTAAGGFRSDIPRRVVEIPGTPPRRVAPTGTEGNTALPTNDMRKLIVGREISLSGEIAACDILVVEGTVEAKLREGRAIEVTDSGLFKGSVEIDEADIGGRFEGDISVRGTLRVRSTGRIEGNIRYGVLEVEQGGLLVGNIQTLNGGDFTSRPVKEVDAVVEA
;
A
#
# COMPACT_ATOMS: atom_id res chain seq x y z
N MET A 1 44.55 -56.27 23.96
CA MET A 1 43.13 -56.63 24.14
C MET A 1 42.33 -55.84 23.11
N GLN A 2 41.46 -56.53 22.36
CA GLN A 2 40.41 -55.96 21.50
C GLN A 2 39.63 -54.84 22.24
N PHE A 3 39.04 -53.83 21.59
CA PHE A 3 37.77 -53.95 20.88
C PHE A 3 37.61 -53.00 19.68
N LYS A 4 37.05 -53.61 18.65
CA LYS A 4 36.50 -53.06 17.40
C LYS A 4 35.02 -52.74 17.68
N THR A 5 34.49 -51.63 17.20
CA THR A 5 33.10 -51.58 16.69
C THR A 5 32.87 -50.39 15.75
N PRO A 6 32.19 -50.60 14.61
CA PRO A 6 31.86 -49.60 13.59
C PRO A 6 30.40 -49.15 13.67
N THR A 7 30.07 -47.95 13.18
CA THR A 7 28.70 -47.61 12.74
C THR A 7 28.72 -46.58 11.61
N SER A 8 27.98 -46.93 10.56
CA SER A 8 27.78 -46.27 9.27
C SER A 8 27.15 -44.88 9.33
N GLY A 9 27.36 -44.10 8.27
CA GLY A 9 26.58 -42.89 7.98
C GLY A 9 26.91 -42.34 6.60
N SER A 10 26.21 -42.84 5.58
CA SER A 10 26.23 -42.49 4.16
C SER A 10 26.10 -41.00 3.84
N THR A 11 26.90 -40.49 2.90
CA THR A 11 26.47 -39.40 1.99
C THR A 11 27.16 -39.57 0.63
N PRO A 12 26.41 -39.62 -0.49
CA PRO A 12 26.93 -39.87 -1.83
C PRO A 12 27.55 -38.63 -2.50
N ALA A 13 28.37 -38.92 -3.51
CA ALA A 13 29.18 -38.02 -4.32
C ALA A 13 28.39 -36.98 -5.15
N PRO A 14 29.02 -35.83 -5.45
CA PRO A 14 28.85 -35.17 -6.74
C PRO A 14 30.11 -35.31 -7.61
N THR A 15 29.95 -36.04 -8.72
CA THR A 15 30.89 -36.17 -9.83
C THR A 15 31.24 -34.81 -10.43
N PRO A 16 32.52 -34.43 -10.60
CA PRO A 16 32.91 -33.37 -11.52
C PRO A 16 33.04 -33.97 -12.93
N GLY A 17 31.89 -34.13 -13.60
CA GLY A 17 31.83 -34.38 -15.04
C GLY A 17 31.74 -33.05 -15.78
N GLN A 18 32.80 -32.71 -16.49
CA GLN A 18 32.93 -31.54 -17.36
C GLN A 18 31.82 -31.48 -18.42
N PRO A 19 31.51 -30.28 -18.94
CA PRO A 19 31.72 -30.14 -20.39
C PRO A 19 32.54 -28.89 -20.76
N SER A 20 33.58 -29.18 -21.55
CA SER A 20 34.45 -28.29 -22.30
C SER A 20 33.70 -27.25 -23.14
N LEU A 21 34.02 -25.96 -22.96
CA LEU A 21 33.82 -24.94 -24.00
C LEU A 21 35.16 -24.70 -24.68
N GLY A 22 35.42 -25.49 -25.72
CA GLY A 22 36.49 -25.26 -26.66
C GLY A 22 35.95 -24.79 -28.01
N LEU A 23 36.74 -23.92 -28.64
CA LEU A 23 36.81 -23.61 -30.08
C LEU A 23 35.72 -22.61 -30.56
N ALA A 24 36.06 -21.34 -30.75
CA ALA A 24 36.80 -20.76 -31.88
C ALA A 24 36.04 -20.80 -33.22
N SER A 25 36.17 -19.70 -33.97
CA SER A 25 36.02 -19.54 -35.44
C SER A 25 34.75 -18.85 -35.95
N GLY A 26 34.91 -17.58 -36.35
CA GLY A 26 34.67 -17.11 -37.72
C GLY A 26 33.24 -17.14 -38.29
N GLY A 27 32.67 -15.95 -38.50
CA GLY A 27 31.55 -15.72 -39.41
C GLY A 27 31.53 -14.28 -39.92
N LEU A 28 32.19 -14.05 -41.06
CA LEU A 28 32.06 -12.86 -41.90
C LEU A 28 30.94 -13.08 -42.94
N GLY A 29 30.19 -12.01 -43.21
CA GLY A 29 29.35 -11.84 -44.42
C GLY A 29 27.84 -11.86 -44.14
N ASN A 30 26.99 -11.15 -44.86
CA ASN A 30 27.11 -10.10 -45.88
C ASN A 30 25.66 -9.55 -46.11
N SER A 31 25.54 -8.34 -46.68
CA SER A 31 24.53 -7.95 -47.70
C SER A 31 23.03 -8.31 -47.51
N THR A 32 21.99 -7.50 -47.72
CA THR A 32 21.78 -6.28 -48.52
C THR A 32 20.24 -6.10 -48.65
N LEU A 33 19.77 -4.85 -48.47
CA LEU A 33 18.57 -4.19 -49.04
C LEU A 33 17.12 -4.64 -48.73
N GLY A 34 16.30 -3.63 -48.37
CA GLY A 34 14.96 -3.47 -48.95
C GLY A 34 13.85 -3.03 -48.00
N GLY A 35 13.60 -1.72 -47.87
CA GLY A 35 12.43 -1.20 -47.15
C GLY A 35 12.36 0.32 -47.08
N SER A 36 12.28 0.97 -48.25
CA SER A 36 12.16 2.43 -48.43
C SER A 36 10.75 2.93 -48.11
N ALA A 37 10.62 3.97 -47.27
CA ALA A 37 9.58 5.00 -47.37
C ALA A 37 9.83 6.18 -46.40
N ALA A 38 10.56 7.20 -46.89
CA ALA A 38 10.37 8.62 -46.55
C ALA A 38 9.71 9.28 -47.79
N PRO A 39 9.08 10.48 -47.77
CA PRO A 39 9.32 11.70 -46.96
C PRO A 39 7.97 12.26 -46.39
N THR A 40 7.76 13.42 -45.76
CA THR A 40 8.30 14.78 -45.93
C THR A 40 7.79 15.62 -44.74
N ALA A 41 8.64 16.45 -44.15
CA ALA A 41 8.24 17.54 -43.25
C ALA A 41 7.54 18.66 -44.04
N PRO A 42 6.87 19.59 -43.35
CA PRO A 42 7.39 20.96 -43.41
C PRO A 42 7.42 21.68 -42.06
N ALA A 43 8.33 22.66 -42.00
CA ALA A 43 8.66 23.49 -40.86
C ALA A 43 8.11 24.93 -41.06
N ILE A 44 7.58 25.52 -39.97
CA ILE A 44 7.53 26.95 -39.49
C ILE A 44 7.07 28.10 -40.45
N PRO A 45 6.38 29.16 -39.95
CA PRO A 45 7.03 30.22 -39.15
C PRO A 45 6.16 30.92 -38.06
N ALA A 46 6.77 31.85 -37.32
CA ALA A 46 6.24 32.61 -36.20
C ALA A 46 5.77 34.05 -36.55
N ALA A 47 4.91 34.61 -35.67
CA ALA A 47 4.59 36.03 -35.36
C ALA A 47 3.62 36.82 -36.27
N PRO A 48 3.11 38.02 -35.86
CA PRO A 48 2.49 38.47 -34.60
C PRO A 48 1.08 39.12 -34.82
N GLY A 49 0.31 39.41 -33.76
CA GLY A 49 -0.95 40.15 -33.89
C GLY A 49 -1.57 40.59 -32.55
N THR A 50 -1.30 41.82 -32.14
CA THR A 50 -1.97 42.57 -31.07
C THR A 50 -3.41 42.94 -31.49
N ALA A 51 -4.40 42.79 -30.59
CA ALA A 51 -5.35 43.85 -30.22
C ALA A 51 -6.52 43.36 -29.33
N ALA A 52 -6.61 44.02 -28.17
CA ALA A 52 -7.78 44.40 -27.39
C ALA A 52 -9.20 43.96 -27.78
N GLY A 53 -9.95 43.51 -26.76
CA GLY A 53 -11.23 44.13 -26.41
C GLY A 53 -12.49 43.26 -26.53
N GLY A 54 -13.15 42.99 -25.38
CA GLY A 54 -14.56 42.56 -25.26
C GLY A 54 -14.85 41.19 -25.84
N PHE A 55 -15.53 40.25 -25.20
CA PHE A 55 -16.87 40.38 -24.66
C PHE A 55 -17.01 39.35 -23.55
N ARG A 56 -17.11 39.85 -22.32
CA ARG A 56 -17.78 39.10 -21.26
C ARG A 56 -19.24 39.03 -21.68
N SER A 57 -19.80 37.84 -21.79
CA SER A 57 -21.26 37.68 -21.72
C SER A 57 -21.70 37.94 -20.28
N ASP A 58 -21.51 39.19 -19.85
CA ASP A 58 -22.18 39.79 -18.72
C ASP A 58 -23.60 40.04 -19.22
N ILE A 59 -24.54 39.23 -18.73
CA ILE A 59 -25.93 39.63 -18.72
C ILE A 59 -26.03 40.55 -17.50
N PRO A 60 -26.05 41.89 -17.65
CA PRO A 60 -26.43 42.75 -16.54
C PRO A 60 -27.91 42.49 -16.29
N ARG A 61 -28.21 41.59 -15.35
CA ARG A 61 -29.48 41.65 -14.64
C ARG A 61 -29.47 43.01 -13.95
N ARG A 62 -30.04 44.01 -14.61
CA ARG A 62 -30.47 45.26 -14.00
C ARG A 62 -31.40 44.85 -12.86
N VAL A 63 -30.83 44.75 -11.67
CA VAL A 63 -31.59 44.82 -10.43
C VAL A 63 -32.21 46.21 -10.45
N VAL A 64 -33.51 46.26 -10.70
CA VAL A 64 -34.32 47.42 -10.34
C VAL A 64 -34.27 47.48 -8.82
N GLU A 65 -33.54 48.45 -8.27
CA GLU A 65 -33.51 48.73 -6.84
C GLU A 65 -34.91 49.18 -6.39
N ILE A 66 -35.54 48.39 -5.52
CA ILE A 66 -36.69 48.82 -4.72
C ILE A 66 -36.14 49.12 -3.31
N PRO A 67 -36.20 50.38 -2.83
CA PRO A 67 -35.69 50.73 -1.50
C PRO A 67 -36.59 50.14 -0.40
N GLY A 68 -36.02 49.38 0.55
CA GLY A 68 -36.64 49.25 1.88
C GLY A 68 -36.75 47.88 2.57
N THR A 69 -35.89 46.88 2.33
CA THR A 69 -35.92 45.62 3.14
C THR A 69 -34.53 45.17 3.61
N PRO A 70 -34.37 44.83 4.91
CA PRO A 70 -33.07 44.50 5.52
C PRO A 70 -32.49 43.16 4.99
N PRO A 71 -31.16 42.97 5.02
CA PRO A 71 -30.52 41.83 4.36
C PRO A 71 -30.76 40.53 5.13
N ARG A 72 -31.60 39.65 4.59
CA ARG A 72 -31.64 38.22 4.96
C ARG A 72 -30.63 37.47 4.10
N ARG A 73 -29.47 37.17 4.68
CA ARG A 73 -28.44 36.30 4.08
C ARG A 73 -28.96 34.87 3.99
N VAL A 74 -29.18 34.35 2.79
CA VAL A 74 -29.33 32.92 2.50
C VAL A 74 -28.61 32.57 1.20
N ALA A 75 -27.76 31.55 1.29
CA ALA A 75 -26.83 31.07 0.28
C ALA A 75 -27.50 30.34 -0.88
N PRO A 76 -26.83 30.24 -2.04
CA PRO A 76 -26.90 29.05 -2.86
C PRO A 76 -25.60 28.24 -2.79
N THR A 77 -25.79 26.98 -2.45
CA THR A 77 -24.88 25.86 -2.31
C THR A 77 -24.24 25.53 -3.66
N GLY A 78 -22.94 25.82 -3.80
CA GLY A 78 -22.05 25.21 -4.79
C GLY A 78 -21.04 24.35 -4.04
N THR A 79 -21.32 23.06 -3.94
CA THR A 79 -20.41 22.07 -3.36
C THR A 79 -19.30 21.79 -4.36
N GLU A 80 -18.30 22.66 -4.40
CA GLU A 80 -17.00 22.38 -5.00
C GLU A 80 -16.11 21.80 -3.89
N GLY A 81 -16.03 20.47 -3.87
CA GLY A 81 -15.18 19.71 -2.97
C GLY A 81 -13.71 19.94 -3.28
N ASN A 82 -13.15 21.02 -2.73
CA ASN A 82 -11.72 21.10 -2.44
C ASN A 82 -11.52 21.96 -1.18
N THR A 83 -12.07 21.50 -0.05
CA THR A 83 -11.61 21.96 1.25
C THR A 83 -10.35 21.18 1.61
N ALA A 84 -9.24 21.46 0.93
CA ALA A 84 -7.92 21.18 1.47
C ALA A 84 -7.68 22.16 2.64
N LEU A 85 -8.30 21.84 3.79
CA LEU A 85 -7.85 22.34 5.08
C LEU A 85 -6.35 22.08 5.17
N PRO A 86 -5.54 22.99 5.74
CA PRO A 86 -4.11 22.79 5.89
C PRO A 86 -3.93 21.59 6.82
N THR A 87 -3.74 20.42 6.21
CA THR A 87 -3.45 19.18 6.90
C THR A 87 -2.00 19.33 7.34
N ASN A 88 -1.84 19.87 8.55
CA ASN A 88 -0.76 19.65 9.49
C ASN A 88 0.18 18.55 8.98
N ASP A 89 1.44 18.88 8.71
CA ASP A 89 2.53 18.09 8.13
C ASP A 89 2.51 16.58 8.47
N MET A 90 1.50 15.87 7.98
CA MET A 90 1.35 14.43 8.10
C MET A 90 2.00 13.85 6.88
N ARG A 91 2.95 12.95 7.12
CA ARG A 91 3.71 12.26 6.08
C ARG A 91 2.76 11.27 5.41
N LYS A 92 1.93 11.78 4.51
CA LYS A 92 0.95 11.00 3.75
C LYS A 92 1.62 10.47 2.50
N LEU A 93 1.60 9.16 2.34
CA LEU A 93 2.05 8.49 1.12
C LEU A 93 0.85 7.80 0.48
N ILE A 94 0.62 8.08 -0.80
CA ILE A 94 -0.46 7.47 -1.58
C ILE A 94 0.21 6.72 -2.73
N VAL A 95 -0.06 5.43 -2.82
CA VAL A 95 0.39 4.60 -3.93
C VAL A 95 -0.79 4.40 -4.86
N GLY A 96 -0.71 4.98 -6.06
CA GLY A 96 -1.77 4.89 -7.06
C GLY A 96 -1.90 3.51 -7.69
N ARG A 97 -3.04 3.28 -8.35
CA ARG A 97 -3.35 2.06 -9.12
C ARG A 97 -2.24 1.76 -10.14
N GLU A 98 -1.85 0.49 -10.23
CA GLU A 98 -0.83 -0.02 -11.18
C GLU A 98 0.60 0.50 -10.98
N ILE A 99 0.86 1.26 -9.90
CA ILE A 99 2.21 1.67 -9.53
C ILE A 99 2.83 0.58 -8.66
N SER A 100 4.09 0.24 -8.93
CA SER A 100 4.90 -0.61 -8.07
C SER A 100 5.90 0.27 -7.32
N LEU A 101 5.79 0.33 -5.99
CA LEU A 101 6.70 1.05 -5.13
C LEU A 101 7.60 0.06 -4.39
N SER A 102 8.91 0.24 -4.50
CA SER A 102 9.90 -0.59 -3.81
C SER A 102 10.77 0.29 -2.91
N GLY A 103 10.91 -0.04 -1.62
CA GLY A 103 11.77 0.74 -0.73
C GLY A 103 11.61 0.48 0.77
N GLU A 104 12.36 1.24 1.58
CA GLU A 104 12.21 1.25 3.03
C GLU A 104 11.61 2.59 3.46
N ILE A 105 10.50 2.53 4.18
CA ILE A 105 9.84 3.70 4.78
C ILE A 105 10.18 3.70 6.26
N ALA A 106 11.00 4.66 6.66
CA ALA A 106 11.37 4.82 8.06
C ALA A 106 10.23 5.44 8.89
N ALA A 107 9.43 6.35 8.32
CA ALA A 107 8.34 7.03 9.03
C ALA A 107 7.28 7.60 8.08
N CYS A 108 6.03 7.09 8.17
CA CYS A 108 4.86 7.68 7.52
C CYS A 108 3.66 7.73 8.49
N ASP A 109 2.88 8.81 8.43
CA ASP A 109 1.70 8.92 9.29
C ASP A 109 0.51 8.18 8.70
N ILE A 110 0.26 8.39 7.40
CA ILE A 110 -0.88 7.81 6.69
C ILE A 110 -0.37 7.20 5.39
N LEU A 111 -0.49 5.88 5.26
CA LEU A 111 -0.17 5.16 4.04
C LEU A 111 -1.44 4.63 3.39
N VAL A 112 -1.73 5.12 2.18
CA VAL A 112 -2.84 4.61 1.36
C VAL A 112 -2.25 3.81 0.20
N VAL A 113 -2.65 2.55 0.09
CA VAL A 113 -2.13 1.63 -0.94
C VAL A 113 -3.23 1.23 -1.91
N GLU A 114 -3.18 1.70 -3.14
CA GLU A 114 -4.06 1.25 -4.24
C GLU A 114 -3.34 0.33 -5.25
N GLY A 115 -2.01 0.27 -5.23
CA GLY A 115 -1.18 -0.49 -6.19
C GLY A 115 -0.34 -1.60 -5.55
N THR A 116 0.79 -1.93 -6.18
CA THR A 116 1.75 -2.91 -5.65
C THR A 116 2.80 -2.19 -4.81
N VAL A 117 3.04 -2.67 -3.59
CA VAL A 117 4.03 -2.09 -2.69
C VAL A 117 4.89 -3.21 -2.17
N GLU A 118 6.18 -3.16 -2.49
CA GLU A 118 7.19 -4.02 -1.90
C GLU A 118 8.06 -3.18 -0.98
N ALA A 119 7.65 -3.06 0.27
CA ALA A 119 8.30 -2.11 1.15
C ALA A 119 8.35 -2.54 2.62
N LYS A 120 9.39 -2.09 3.30
CA LYS A 120 9.54 -2.26 4.75
C LYS A 120 9.15 -0.98 5.46
N LEU A 121 8.10 -1.02 6.26
CA LEU A 121 7.65 0.10 7.08
C LEU A 121 8.11 -0.12 8.52
N ARG A 122 8.99 0.76 9.03
CA ARG A 122 9.50 0.66 10.40
C ARG A 122 8.58 1.26 11.46
N GLU A 123 7.98 2.39 11.14
CA GLU A 123 7.11 3.10 12.07
C GLU A 123 6.05 3.86 11.25
N GLY A 124 4.79 3.51 11.47
CA GLY A 124 3.69 4.27 10.91
C GLY A 124 2.49 4.30 11.83
N ARG A 125 1.68 5.34 11.68
CA ARG A 125 0.51 5.54 12.56
C ARG A 125 -0.70 4.78 12.05
N ALA A 126 -1.07 5.03 10.80
CA ALA A 126 -2.21 4.41 10.14
C ALA A 126 -1.83 3.93 8.73
N ILE A 127 -2.23 2.70 8.39
CA ILE A 127 -2.18 2.18 7.02
C ILE A 127 -3.59 1.81 6.58
N GLU A 128 -3.89 2.09 5.32
CA GLU A 128 -5.10 1.69 4.63
C GLU A 128 -4.73 1.01 3.32
N VAL A 129 -5.13 -0.25 3.18
CA VAL A 129 -4.90 -1.04 1.97
C VAL A 129 -6.21 -1.22 1.22
N THR A 130 -6.25 -0.76 -0.02
CA THR A 130 -7.41 -0.90 -0.92
C THR A 130 -7.51 -2.33 -1.46
N ASP A 131 -8.67 -2.74 -2.00
CA ASP A 131 -8.88 -4.10 -2.52
C ASP A 131 -7.90 -4.54 -3.62
N SER A 132 -7.47 -3.61 -4.47
CA SER A 132 -6.50 -3.86 -5.54
C SER A 132 -5.04 -3.76 -5.07
N GLY A 133 -4.80 -3.45 -3.79
CA GLY A 133 -3.48 -3.33 -3.21
C GLY A 133 -2.80 -4.68 -3.02
N LEU A 134 -1.57 -4.84 -3.52
CA LEU A 134 -0.69 -5.96 -3.20
C LEU A 134 0.48 -5.45 -2.36
N PHE A 135 0.44 -5.72 -1.07
CA PHE A 135 1.50 -5.33 -0.15
C PHE A 135 2.41 -6.52 0.14
N LYS A 136 3.72 -6.35 -0.07
CA LYS A 136 4.78 -7.29 0.29
C LYS A 136 5.79 -6.62 1.20
N GLY A 137 6.00 -7.17 2.40
CA GLY A 137 7.08 -6.69 3.26
C GLY A 137 6.87 -6.88 4.75
N SER A 138 7.60 -6.10 5.54
CA SER A 138 7.50 -6.08 7.00
C SER A 138 6.99 -4.72 7.46
N VAL A 139 5.94 -4.69 8.27
CA VAL A 139 5.27 -3.47 8.70
C VAL A 139 5.13 -3.44 10.21
N GLU A 140 5.53 -2.34 10.83
CA GLU A 140 5.28 -2.07 12.25
C GLU A 140 4.51 -0.74 12.42
N ILE A 141 3.31 -0.83 12.99
CA ILE A 141 2.33 0.28 13.08
C ILE A 141 1.43 0.16 14.32
N ASP A 142 0.67 1.22 14.63
CA ASP A 142 -0.30 1.21 15.73
C ASP A 142 -1.72 0.84 15.28
N GLU A 143 -2.18 1.38 14.15
CA GLU A 143 -3.50 1.11 13.57
C GLU A 143 -3.36 0.63 12.12
N ALA A 144 -4.03 -0.47 11.76
CA ALA A 144 -4.03 -0.97 10.38
C ALA A 144 -5.42 -1.28 9.88
N ASP A 145 -5.74 -0.85 8.66
CA ASP A 145 -6.91 -1.27 7.91
C ASP A 145 -6.50 -1.98 6.62
N ILE A 146 -6.88 -3.26 6.49
CA ILE A 146 -6.49 -4.10 5.35
C ILE A 146 -7.72 -4.53 4.55
N GLY A 147 -7.88 -3.99 3.34
CA GLY A 147 -8.93 -4.35 2.39
C GLY A 147 -8.47 -5.11 1.15
N GLY A 148 -7.16 -5.28 0.93
CA GLY A 148 -6.57 -5.96 -0.23
C GLY A 148 -5.73 -7.17 0.12
N ARG A 149 -4.73 -7.48 -0.71
CA ARG A 149 -3.81 -8.61 -0.49
C ARG A 149 -2.54 -8.16 0.22
N PHE A 150 -2.29 -8.73 1.38
CA PHE A 150 -1.11 -8.48 2.20
C PHE A 150 -0.30 -9.76 2.34
N GLU A 151 0.99 -9.73 2.02
CA GLU A 151 1.90 -10.86 2.11
C GLU A 151 3.14 -10.43 2.92
N GLY A 152 3.36 -11.02 4.10
CA GLY A 152 4.56 -10.71 4.89
C GLY A 152 4.38 -10.68 6.41
N ASP A 153 5.17 -9.85 7.08
CA ASP A 153 5.18 -9.71 8.53
C ASP A 153 4.49 -8.40 8.91
N ILE A 154 3.44 -8.48 9.72
CA ILE A 154 2.71 -7.30 10.22
C ILE A 154 2.73 -7.30 11.74
N SER A 155 3.15 -6.19 12.32
CA SER A 155 3.20 -5.95 13.75
C SER A 155 2.37 -4.73 14.08
N VAL A 156 1.23 -4.95 14.71
CA VAL A 156 0.28 -3.92 15.11
C VAL A 156 0.21 -3.84 16.62
N ARG A 157 0.63 -2.71 17.18
CA ARG A 157 0.62 -2.51 18.65
C ARG A 157 -0.78 -2.24 19.19
N GLY A 158 -1.60 -1.53 18.42
CA GLY A 158 -2.98 -1.18 18.77
C GLY A 158 -3.99 -2.14 18.14
N THR A 159 -4.72 -1.64 17.15
CA THR A 159 -5.88 -2.31 16.55
C THR A 159 -5.62 -2.68 15.09
N LEU A 160 -5.68 -3.98 14.77
CA LEU A 160 -5.72 -4.48 13.40
C LEU A 160 -7.18 -4.61 12.98
N ARG A 161 -7.60 -3.85 11.97
CA ARG A 161 -8.89 -3.95 11.33
C ARG A 161 -8.75 -4.58 9.95
N VAL A 162 -9.53 -5.62 9.68
CA VAL A 162 -9.54 -6.31 8.40
C VAL A 162 -10.88 -6.07 7.73
N ARG A 163 -10.88 -5.54 6.51
CA ARG A 163 -12.08 -5.32 5.70
C ARG A 163 -12.59 -6.62 5.06
N SER A 164 -13.81 -6.58 4.52
CA SER A 164 -14.49 -7.71 3.87
C SER A 164 -13.75 -8.40 2.73
N THR A 165 -12.79 -7.75 2.08
CA THR A 165 -12.02 -8.33 0.95
C THR A 165 -10.55 -8.53 1.30
N GLY A 166 -10.16 -8.30 2.56
CA GLY A 166 -8.78 -8.41 3.00
C GLY A 166 -8.28 -9.85 2.93
N ARG A 167 -7.15 -10.07 2.26
CA ARG A 167 -6.44 -11.34 2.20
C ARG A 167 -5.05 -11.19 2.78
N ILE A 168 -4.82 -11.70 3.99
CA ILE A 168 -3.53 -11.59 4.68
C ILE A 168 -2.84 -12.95 4.69
N GLU A 169 -1.60 -13.01 4.21
CA GLU A 169 -0.77 -14.21 4.15
C GLU A 169 0.56 -13.93 4.86
N GLY A 170 0.80 -14.54 6.04
CA GLY A 170 2.09 -14.38 6.74
C GLY A 170 2.04 -14.39 8.27
N ASN A 171 2.95 -13.64 8.90
CA ASN A 171 3.07 -13.56 10.36
C ASN A 171 2.37 -12.29 10.85
N ILE A 172 1.37 -12.45 11.71
CA ILE A 172 0.53 -11.35 12.18
C ILE A 172 0.71 -11.23 13.69
N ARG A 173 1.24 -10.10 14.13
CA ARG A 173 1.29 -9.69 15.53
C ARG A 173 0.30 -8.56 15.75
N TYR A 174 -0.66 -8.73 16.66
CA TYR A 174 -1.63 -7.67 16.98
C TYR A 174 -1.90 -7.56 18.48
N GLY A 175 -2.31 -6.36 18.93
CA GLY A 175 -2.90 -6.15 20.25
C GLY A 175 -4.37 -6.54 20.27
N VAL A 176 -5.17 -5.84 19.45
CA VAL A 176 -6.61 -6.06 19.27
C VAL A 176 -6.88 -6.35 17.79
N LEU A 177 -7.73 -7.34 17.50
CA LEU A 177 -8.10 -7.74 16.15
C LEU A 177 -9.60 -7.55 15.93
N GLU A 178 -9.96 -6.76 14.93
CA GLU A 178 -11.32 -6.61 14.42
C GLU A 178 -11.37 -7.06 12.96
N VAL A 179 -12.34 -7.91 12.62
CA VAL A 179 -12.48 -8.47 11.27
C VAL A 179 -13.91 -8.25 10.80
N GLU A 180 -14.06 -7.61 9.64
CA GLU A 180 -15.32 -7.52 8.91
C GLU A 180 -15.62 -8.80 8.12
N GLN A 181 -16.90 -8.99 7.78
CA GLN A 181 -17.37 -10.17 7.06
C GLN A 181 -16.69 -10.31 5.70
N GLY A 182 -15.94 -11.40 5.50
CA GLY A 182 -15.28 -11.75 4.24
C GLY A 182 -13.74 -11.69 4.27
N GLY A 183 -13.14 -11.21 5.37
CA GLY A 183 -11.70 -11.25 5.55
C GLY A 183 -11.15 -12.70 5.56
N LEU A 184 -10.12 -12.94 4.76
CA LEU A 184 -9.37 -14.19 4.68
C LEU A 184 -7.96 -13.96 5.23
N LEU A 185 -7.57 -14.72 6.24
CA LEU A 185 -6.25 -14.61 6.85
C LEU A 185 -5.64 -16.00 6.99
N VAL A 186 -4.42 -16.16 6.48
CA VAL A 186 -3.70 -17.44 6.42
C VAL A 186 -2.29 -17.20 6.93
N GLY A 187 -1.95 -17.84 8.04
CA GLY A 187 -0.59 -17.73 8.57
C GLY A 187 -0.52 -17.92 10.07
N ASN A 188 0.58 -17.47 10.66
CA ASN A 188 0.78 -17.55 12.09
C ASN A 188 0.34 -16.25 12.74
N ILE A 189 -0.57 -16.36 13.70
CA ILE A 189 -1.14 -15.24 14.42
C ILE A 189 -0.61 -15.28 15.84
N GLN A 190 0.02 -14.20 16.27
CA GLN A 190 0.53 -14.00 17.61
C GLN A 190 -0.14 -12.77 18.21
N THR A 191 -0.65 -12.90 19.42
CA THR A 191 -1.15 -11.74 20.16
C THR A 191 0.02 -11.10 20.90
N LEU A 192 0.25 -9.80 20.68
CA LEU A 192 1.27 -9.02 21.40
C LEU A 192 0.84 -8.78 22.86
N ASN A 193 -0.47 -8.68 23.07
CA ASN A 193 -1.10 -8.64 24.37
C ASN A 193 -1.34 -10.08 24.87
N GLY A 194 -0.27 -10.79 25.19
CA GLY A 194 -0.30 -12.09 25.85
C GLY A 194 -0.83 -11.97 27.29
N GLY A 195 -2.01 -11.36 27.45
CA GLY A 195 -2.73 -11.30 28.71
C GLY A 195 -3.01 -12.74 29.11
N ASP A 196 -2.22 -13.23 30.04
CA ASP A 196 -2.63 -13.91 31.26
C ASP A 196 -4.16 -14.01 31.44
N PHE A 197 -4.80 -14.83 30.60
CA PHE A 197 -6.07 -15.47 30.91
C PHE A 197 -5.87 -16.66 31.88
N THR A 198 -4.71 -16.74 32.54
CA THR A 198 -4.51 -17.64 33.68
C THR A 198 -4.99 -16.97 34.95
N SER A 199 -6.05 -17.56 35.50
CA SER A 199 -6.41 -17.56 36.91
C SER A 199 -6.91 -16.23 37.50
N ARG A 200 -8.18 -15.93 37.25
CA ARG A 200 -9.02 -15.62 38.42
C ARG A 200 -9.30 -16.95 39.11
N PRO A 201 -8.70 -17.28 40.27
CA PRO A 201 -9.27 -18.31 41.10
C PRO A 201 -10.69 -17.82 41.41
N VAL A 202 -11.68 -18.57 40.96
CA VAL A 202 -13.03 -18.45 41.48
C VAL A 202 -12.87 -18.66 42.98
N LYS A 203 -12.84 -17.57 43.76
CA LYS A 203 -13.01 -17.66 45.20
C LYS A 203 -14.42 -18.17 45.38
N GLU A 204 -14.49 -19.48 45.54
CA GLU A 204 -15.51 -20.20 46.25
C GLU A 204 -16.02 -19.29 47.37
N VAL A 205 -17.25 -18.83 47.20
CA VAL A 205 -17.96 -18.12 48.25
C VAL A 205 -18.40 -19.18 49.25
N ASP A 206 -17.51 -19.48 50.20
CA ASP A 206 -17.89 -20.18 51.42
C ASP A 206 -18.91 -19.32 52.17
N ALA A 207 -20.18 -19.60 51.87
CA ALA A 207 -21.31 -19.20 52.67
C ALA A 207 -21.30 -20.07 53.94
N VAL A 208 -20.56 -19.64 54.96
CA VAL A 208 -20.92 -19.98 56.35
C VAL A 208 -21.81 -18.86 56.87
N VAL A 209 -23.10 -19.05 56.61
CA VAL A 209 -24.14 -18.75 57.60
C VAL A 209 -23.96 -19.77 58.71
N GLU A 210 -23.62 -19.32 59.91
CA GLU A 210 -24.33 -19.78 61.11
C GLU A 210 -24.24 -18.71 62.20
N ALA A 211 -25.34 -18.64 62.94
CA ALA A 211 -25.77 -17.57 63.83
C ALA A 211 -25.15 -17.63 65.23
#